data_AF-V4T225-F1
#
_entry.id   AF-V4T225-F1
#
_cell.length_a   1.000
_cell.length_b   1.000
_cell.length_c   1.000
_cell.angle_alpha   90.00
_cell.angle_beta   90.00
_cell.angle_gamma   90.00
#
_symmetry.space_group_name_H-M   'P 1'
#
loop_
_entity.id
_entity.type
_entity.pdbx_description
1 polymer ?
#
loop_
_entity_poly.entity_id
_entity_poly.type
_entity_poly.pdbx_seq_one_letter_code
_entity_poly.pdbx_strand_id
1 'polypeptide(L)'
;MDPYNKHQVSLRGASTKEISREALLEKVSQERELRNYARRATASAIFIQSVWRRYSVTKKVAVQLQEEWVALVNCHASLITGSWISSVVLRPFLFFVTRLSTQHQKIQTRDIDCMQKCFKILLDSINSS
;
A
#
# COMPACT_ATOMS: atom_id res chain seq x y z
N MET A 1 -44.07 -8.21 -50.55
CA MET A 1 -42.93 -7.59 -49.83
C MET A 1 -43.18 -7.83 -48.36
N ASP A 2 -42.56 -8.85 -47.79
CA ASP A 2 -42.87 -9.32 -46.43
C ASP A 2 -42.32 -8.36 -45.36
N PRO A 3 -43.13 -8.01 -44.34
CA PRO A 3 -42.75 -7.07 -43.27
C PRO A 3 -41.65 -7.61 -42.34
N TYR A 4 -41.35 -8.91 -42.39
CA TYR A 4 -40.35 -9.58 -41.54
C TYR A 4 -38.89 -9.25 -41.88
N ASN A 5 -38.57 -8.94 -43.14
CA ASN A 5 -37.18 -8.71 -43.58
C ASN A 5 -36.58 -7.37 -43.10
N LYS A 6 -37.36 -6.47 -42.48
CA LYS A 6 -36.86 -5.14 -42.07
C LYS A 6 -35.98 -5.15 -40.81
N HIS A 7 -36.00 -6.23 -40.03
CA HIS A 7 -35.33 -6.29 -38.72
C HIS A 7 -34.14 -7.27 -38.69
N GLN A 8 -33.82 -7.92 -39.80
CA GLN A 8 -32.68 -8.81 -39.92
C GLN A 8 -31.45 -8.04 -40.40
N VAL A 9 -30.30 -8.29 -39.76
CA VAL A 9 -29.05 -7.60 -40.07
C VAL A 9 -28.01 -8.65 -40.45
N SER A 10 -27.56 -8.60 -41.71
CA SER A 10 -26.48 -9.47 -42.19
C SER A 10 -25.13 -8.92 -41.74
N LEU A 11 -24.42 -9.68 -40.91
CA LEU A 11 -23.05 -9.38 -40.54
C LEU A 11 -22.13 -9.79 -41.69
N ARG A 12 -21.55 -8.81 -42.38
CA ARG A 12 -20.66 -9.03 -43.54
C ARG A 12 -19.53 -9.98 -43.16
N GLY A 13 -19.51 -11.18 -43.76
CA GLY A 13 -18.49 -12.21 -43.57
C GLY A 13 -18.91 -13.42 -42.71
N ALA A 14 -20.09 -13.42 -42.08
CA ALA A 14 -20.60 -14.58 -41.35
C ALA A 14 -21.61 -15.37 -42.18
N SER A 15 -21.26 -16.61 -42.55
CA SER A 15 -22.13 -17.55 -43.28
C SER A 15 -23.28 -18.14 -42.44
N THR A 16 -23.72 -17.45 -41.38
CA THR A 16 -24.66 -17.99 -40.39
C THR A 16 -25.89 -17.10 -40.26
N LYS A 17 -27.06 -17.76 -40.34
CA LYS A 17 -28.45 -17.30 -40.13
C LYS A 17 -28.59 -15.83 -39.68
N GLU A 18 -29.32 -15.06 -40.46
CA GLU A 18 -29.72 -13.68 -40.17
C GLU A 18 -30.18 -13.51 -38.72
N ILE A 19 -29.37 -12.80 -37.93
CA ILE A 19 -29.66 -12.47 -36.54
C ILE A 19 -30.59 -11.24 -36.55
N SER A 20 -31.58 -11.20 -35.65
CA SER A 20 -32.41 -10.00 -35.50
C SER A 20 -31.57 -8.84 -34.96
N ARG A 21 -31.92 -7.63 -35.38
CA ARG A 21 -31.25 -6.40 -34.95
C ARG A 21 -31.20 -6.29 -33.42
N GLU A 22 -32.27 -6.66 -32.73
CA GLU A 22 -32.34 -6.63 -31.27
C GLU A 22 -31.32 -7.58 -30.64
N ALA A 23 -31.24 -8.83 -31.12
CA ALA A 23 -30.30 -9.82 -30.62
C ALA A 23 -28.83 -9.41 -30.83
N LEU A 24 -28.55 -8.71 -31.94
CA LEU A 24 -27.23 -8.16 -32.21
C LEU A 24 -26.87 -7.01 -31.27
N LEU A 25 -27.83 -6.09 -31.02
CA LEU A 25 -27.63 -4.98 -30.10
C LEU A 25 -27.39 -5.47 -28.66
N GLU A 26 -28.12 -6.50 -28.23
CA GLU A 26 -27.95 -7.12 -26.93
C GLU A 26 -26.57 -7.79 -26.79
N LYS A 27 -26.11 -8.52 -27.82
CA LYS A 27 -24.75 -9.08 -27.82
C LYS A 27 -23.67 -8.00 -27.70
N VAL A 28 -23.83 -6.90 -28.43
CA VAL A 28 -22.90 -5.77 -28.38
C VAL A 28 -22.93 -5.07 -27.02
N SER A 29 -24.10 -4.93 -26.38
CA SER A 29 -24.19 -4.35 -25.04
C SER A 29 -23.51 -5.24 -24.01
N GLN A 30 -23.74 -6.56 -24.05
CA GLN A 30 -23.07 -7.52 -23.16
C GLN A 30 -21.54 -7.49 -23.32
N GLU A 31 -21.03 -7.47 -24.56
CA GLU A 31 -19.58 -7.35 -24.79
C GLU A 31 -19.01 -6.02 -24.26
N ARG A 32 -19.74 -4.92 -24.41
CA ARG A 32 -19.31 -3.62 -23.89
C ARG A 32 -19.27 -3.63 -22.37
N GLU A 33 -20.26 -4.24 -21.72
CA GLU A 33 -20.28 -4.40 -20.27
C GLU A 33 -19.10 -5.23 -19.79
N LEU A 34 -18.84 -6.39 -20.41
CA LEU A 34 -17.68 -7.23 -20.08
C LEU A 34 -16.37 -6.46 -20.21
N ARG A 35 -16.19 -5.68 -21.29
CA ARG A 35 -15.01 -4.82 -21.48
C ARG A 35 -14.91 -3.74 -20.41
N ASN A 36 -16.03 -3.16 -19.97
CA ASN A 36 -16.05 -2.17 -18.91
C ASN A 36 -15.63 -2.79 -17.56
N TYR A 37 -16.18 -3.95 -17.21
CA TYR A 37 -15.78 -4.69 -16.00
C TYR A 37 -14.30 -5.05 -16.02
N ALA A 38 -13.79 -5.56 -17.14
CA ALA A 38 -12.37 -5.88 -17.28
C ALA A 38 -11.48 -4.64 -17.06
N ARG A 39 -11.82 -3.50 -17.67
CA ARG A 39 -11.08 -2.23 -17.47
C ARG A 39 -11.07 -1.79 -16.01
N ARG A 40 -12.22 -1.84 -15.35
CA ARG A 40 -12.35 -1.49 -13.92
C ARG A 40 -11.53 -2.44 -13.05
N ALA A 41 -11.59 -3.75 -13.31
CA ALA A 41 -10.82 -4.74 -12.58
C ALA A 41 -9.31 -4.52 -12.75
N THR A 42 -8.84 -4.25 -13.97
CA THR A 42 -7.43 -3.94 -14.23
C THR A 42 -6.99 -2.66 -13.51
N ALA A 43 -7.79 -1.59 -13.56
CA ALA A 43 -7.47 -0.34 -12.86
C ALA A 43 -7.38 -0.54 -11.34
N SER A 44 -8.32 -1.27 -10.75
CA SER A 44 -8.30 -1.62 -9.32
C SER A 44 -7.08 -2.47 -8.96
N ALA A 45 -6.73 -3.45 -9.80
CA ALA A 45 -5.55 -4.28 -9.58
C ALA A 45 -4.25 -3.46 -9.59
N ILE A 46 -4.09 -2.56 -10.56
CA ILE A 46 -2.94 -1.64 -10.63
C ILE A 46 -2.89 -0.75 -9.40
N PHE A 47 -4.04 -0.20 -8.97
CA PHE A 47 -4.11 0.62 -7.78
C PHE A 47 -3.65 -0.14 -6.53
N ILE A 48 -4.21 -1.34 -6.27
CA ILE A 48 -3.82 -2.18 -5.14
C ILE A 48 -2.31 -2.51 -5.19
N GLN A 49 -1.80 -2.89 -6.35
CA GLN A 49 -0.37 -3.17 -6.53
C GLN A 49 0.51 -1.95 -6.22
N SER A 50 0.10 -0.76 -6.67
CA SER A 50 0.85 0.49 -6.43
C SER A 50 0.92 0.85 -4.95
N VAL A 51 -0.21 0.74 -4.24
CA VAL A 51 -0.30 0.99 -2.80
C VAL A 51 0.55 -0.02 -2.04
N TRP A 52 0.44 -1.31 -2.38
CA TRP A 52 1.21 -2.36 -1.73
C TRP A 52 2.72 -2.22 -1.94
N ARG A 53 3.15 -1.91 -3.17
CA ARG A 53 4.57 -1.67 -3.47
C ARG A 53 5.13 -0.50 -2.66
N ARG A 54 4.39 0.62 -2.60
CA ARG A 54 4.78 1.79 -1.81
C ARG A 54 4.88 1.47 -0.32
N TYR A 55 3.88 0.77 0.22
CA TYR A 55 3.88 0.33 1.61
C TYR A 55 5.07 -0.60 1.91
N SER A 56 5.32 -1.59 1.06
CA SER A 56 6.41 -2.55 1.23
C SER A 56 7.79 -1.88 1.26
N VAL A 57 8.05 -0.96 0.33
CA VAL A 57 9.31 -0.20 0.31
C VAL A 57 9.44 0.68 1.56
N THR A 58 8.38 1.42 1.91
CA THR A 58 8.38 2.30 3.09
C THR A 58 8.66 1.50 4.37
N LYS A 59 8.01 0.33 4.50
CA LYS A 59 8.21 -0.57 5.64
C LYS A 59 9.65 -1.07 5.72
N LYS A 60 10.25 -1.50 4.60
CA LYS A 60 11.65 -1.95 4.56
C LYS A 60 12.61 -0.85 4.99
N VAL A 61 12.44 0.36 4.45
CA VAL A 61 13.29 1.52 4.80
C VAL A 61 13.13 1.89 6.28
N ALA A 62 11.90 1.89 6.80
CA ALA A 62 11.67 2.20 8.21
C ALA A 62 12.30 1.15 9.15
N VAL A 63 12.26 -0.14 8.76
CA VAL A 63 12.93 -1.22 9.50
C VAL A 63 14.46 -1.04 9.47
N GLN A 64 15.05 -0.73 8.31
CA GLN A 64 16.49 -0.47 8.20
C GLN A 64 16.92 0.72 9.07
N LEU A 65 16.18 1.83 9.00
CA LEU A 65 16.41 3.01 9.85
C LEU A 65 16.33 2.65 11.34
N GLN A 66 15.41 1.78 11.73
CA GLN A 66 15.29 1.33 13.12
C GLN A 66 16.49 0.47 13.54
N GLU A 67 16.98 -0.41 12.67
CA GLU A 67 18.17 -1.25 12.93
C GLU A 67 19.44 -0.40 13.03
N GLU A 68 19.63 0.57 12.12
CA GLU A 68 20.72 1.55 12.18
C GLU A 68 20.66 2.41 13.44
N TRP A 69 19.46 2.88 13.81
CA TRP A 69 19.25 3.61 15.05
C TRP A 69 19.62 2.78 16.28
N VAL A 70 19.19 1.51 16.33
CA VAL A 70 19.57 0.60 17.43
C VAL A 70 21.08 0.43 17.50
N ALA A 71 21.76 0.26 16.36
CA ALA A 71 23.21 0.11 16.33
C ALA A 71 23.93 1.37 16.82
N LEU A 72 23.48 2.55 16.38
CA LEU A 72 24.00 3.84 16.81
C LEU A 72 23.83 4.06 18.32
N VAL A 73 22.67 3.71 18.85
CA VAL A 73 22.34 3.83 20.27
C VAL A 73 23.13 2.86 21.15
N ASN A 74 23.35 1.63 20.68
CA ASN A 74 24.17 0.66 21.41
C ASN A 74 25.65 1.09 21.47
N CYS A 75 26.12 1.90 20.53
CA CYS A 75 27.45 2.49 20.54
C CYS A 75 27.41 3.74 21.43
N HIS A 76 27.55 3.55 22.75
CA HIS A 76 27.50 4.65 23.71
C HIS A 76 28.52 5.75 23.37
N ALA A 77 28.02 6.94 23.02
CA ALA A 77 28.84 8.14 23.05
C ALA A 77 29.19 8.44 24.51
N SER A 78 30.48 8.58 24.80
CA SER A 78 31.02 8.84 26.15
C SER A 78 30.51 10.14 26.79
N LEU A 79 29.86 11.00 26.02
CA LEU A 79 29.19 12.23 26.47
C LEU A 79 27.75 12.27 25.95
N ILE A 80 26.83 11.80 26.77
CA ILE A 80 25.39 11.91 26.53
C ILE A 80 24.98 13.36 26.85
N THR A 81 24.85 14.19 25.81
CA THR A 81 24.33 15.56 25.95
C THR A 81 22.82 15.60 25.71
N GLY A 82 22.12 16.58 26.30
CA GLY A 82 20.68 16.76 26.06
C GLY A 82 20.33 16.97 24.58
N SER A 83 21.20 17.63 23.81
CA SER A 83 21.05 17.77 22.36
C SER A 83 21.18 16.44 21.63
N TRP A 84 22.08 15.55 22.07
CA TRP A 84 22.25 14.22 21.50
C TRP A 84 21.03 13.33 21.82
N ILE A 85 20.53 13.37 23.06
CA ILE A 85 19.28 12.66 23.42
C ILE A 85 18.12 13.13 22.54
N SER A 86 17.99 14.45 22.35
CA SER A 86 16.91 15.00 21.52
C SER A 86 16.99 14.52 20.07
N SER A 87 18.17 14.66 19.44
CA SER A 87 18.33 14.42 18.00
C SER A 87 18.50 12.94 17.65
N VAL A 88 19.15 12.16 18.50
CA VAL A 88 19.52 10.76 18.24
C VAL A 88 18.55 9.79 18.88
N VAL A 89 17.90 10.13 20.00
CA VAL A 89 17.04 9.19 20.74
C VAL A 89 15.57 9.56 20.60
N LEU A 90 15.16 10.76 21.05
CA LEU A 90 13.75 11.14 21.15
C LEU A 90 13.07 11.38 19.80
N ARG A 91 13.67 12.15 18.89
CA ARG A 91 13.05 12.44 17.59
C ARG A 91 12.87 11.18 16.73
N PRO A 92 13.88 10.29 16.59
CA PRO A 92 13.72 9.04 15.87
C PRO A 92 12.70 8.12 16.56
N PHE A 93 12.74 8.01 17.89
CA PHE A 93 11.78 7.23 18.67
C PHE A 93 10.33 7.69 18.42
N LEU A 94 10.07 8.99 18.54
CA LEU A 94 8.75 9.57 18.28
C LEU A 94 8.32 9.34 16.84
N PHE A 95 9.24 9.45 15.87
CA PHE A 95 8.95 9.13 14.47
C PHE A 95 8.53 7.66 14.30
N PHE A 96 9.26 6.72 14.90
CA PHE A 96 8.92 5.29 14.81
C PHE A 96 7.58 4.97 15.48
N VAL A 97 7.36 5.41 16.72
CA VAL A 97 6.10 5.13 17.44
C VAL A 97 4.91 5.79 16.74
N THR A 98 5.03 7.04 16.30
CA THR A 98 3.91 7.74 15.65
C THR A 98 3.62 7.22 14.25
N ARG A 99 4.62 6.78 13.47
CA ARG A 99 4.40 6.36 12.07
C ARG A 99 4.21 4.86 11.91
N LEU A 100 4.94 4.04 12.69
CA LEU A 100 4.85 2.58 12.60
C LEU A 100 3.66 2.04 13.37
N SER A 101 3.37 2.55 14.57
CA SER A 101 2.24 2.06 15.37
C SER A 101 0.89 2.44 14.77
N THR A 102 0.75 3.65 14.19
CA THR A 102 -0.51 4.05 13.51
C THR A 102 -0.75 3.28 12.22
N GLN A 103 0.30 2.82 11.53
CA GLN A 103 0.17 2.05 10.29
C GLN A 103 -0.09 0.57 10.50
N HIS A 104 0.33 -0.01 11.64
CA HIS A 104 0.24 -1.45 11.86
C HIS A 104 -0.86 -1.88 12.85
N GLN A 105 -1.52 -0.95 13.56
CA GLN A 105 -2.53 -1.19 14.62
C GLN A 105 -2.11 -2.16 15.74
N LYS A 106 -0.90 -2.73 15.67
CA LYS A 106 -0.31 -3.65 16.65
C LYS A 106 1.13 -3.24 16.87
N ILE A 107 1.47 -3.06 18.13
CA ILE A 107 2.84 -2.89 18.61
C ILE A 107 3.53 -4.26 18.44
N GLN A 108 4.59 -4.31 17.65
CA GLN A 108 5.38 -5.53 17.49
C GLN A 108 6.43 -5.62 18.60
N THR A 109 6.92 -6.82 18.91
CA THR A 109 7.98 -7.03 19.91
C THR A 109 9.19 -6.13 19.70
N ARG A 110 9.56 -5.89 18.43
CA ARG A 110 10.66 -4.98 18.05
C ARG A 110 10.39 -3.52 18.43
N ASP A 111 9.13 -3.08 18.43
CA ASP A 111 8.75 -1.75 18.88
C ASP A 111 8.89 -1.62 20.40
N ILE A 112 8.58 -2.70 21.14
CA ILE A 112 8.76 -2.76 22.61
C ILE A 112 10.24 -2.66 22.97
N ASP A 113 11.11 -3.38 22.28
CA ASP A 113 12.56 -3.31 22.50
C ASP A 113 13.11 -1.90 22.23
N CYS A 114 12.60 -1.25 21.18
CA CYS A 114 12.93 0.14 20.84
C CYS A 114 12.50 1.11 21.96
N MET A 115 11.27 0.96 22.48
CA MET A 115 10.77 1.73 23.62
C MET A 115 11.62 1.51 24.87
N GLN A 116 11.91 0.26 25.22
CA GLN A 116 12.73 -0.08 26.38
C GLN A 116 14.12 0.55 26.29
N LYS A 117 14.78 0.49 25.13
CA LYS A 117 16.09 1.14 24.93
C LYS A 117 16.01 2.65 25.08
N CYS A 118 15.01 3.30 24.48
CA CYS A 118 14.81 4.73 24.62
C CYS A 118 14.62 5.13 26.10
N PHE A 119 13.74 4.44 26.83
CA PHE A 119 13.50 4.73 28.24
C PHE A 119 14.73 4.47 29.12
N LYS A 120 15.50 3.41 28.83
CA LYS A 120 16.73 3.11 29.56
C LYS A 120 17.74 4.25 29.43
N ILE A 121 18.00 4.75 28.23
CA ILE A 121 18.95 5.85 27.99
C ILE A 121 18.50 7.14 28.68
N LEU A 122 17.20 7.44 28.63
CA LEU A 122 16.64 8.60 29.32
C LEU A 122 16.83 8.48 30.83
N LEU A 123 16.52 7.32 31.41
CA LEU A 123 16.70 7.06 32.83
C LEU A 123 18.18 7.15 33.24
N ASP A 124 19.07 6.55 32.46
CA ASP A 124 20.52 6.60 32.70
C ASP A 124 21.04 8.05 32.63
N SER A 125 20.53 8.87 31.71
CA SER A 125 20.91 10.29 31.61
C SER A 125 20.47 11.14 32.80
N ILE A 126 19.31 10.82 33.39
CA ILE A 126 18.78 11.52 34.58
C ILE A 126 19.59 11.11 35.82
N ASN A 127 19.95 9.83 35.94
CA ASN A 127 20.66 9.28 37.09
C ASN A 127 22.18 9.54 37.06
N SER A 128 22.73 9.93 35.89
CA SER A 128 24.16 10.25 35.71
C SER A 128 24.47 11.75 35.77
N SER A 129 23.47 12.59 36.05
CA SER A 129 23.65 14.03 36.34
C SER A 129 23.83 14.30 37.82
#